data_AF-A0A813EKF7-F1
#
_entry.id   AF-A0A813EKF7-F1
#
_cell.length_a   1.000
_cell.length_b   1.000
_cell.length_c   1.000
_cell.angle_alpha   90.00
_cell.angle_beta   90.00
_cell.angle_gamma   90.00
#
_symmetry.space_group_name_H-M   'P 1'
#
loop_
_entity.id
_entity.type
_entity.pdbx_description
1 polymer ?
#
loop_
_entity_poly.entity_id
_entity_poly.type
_entity_poly.pdbx_seq_one_letter_code
_entity_poly.pdbx_strand_id
1 'polypeptide(L)'
;MVANSSAVAALLTEGVVQVCGNCYAFAAIKADGSVVSWGDAKSGGNSRLVAPLLTEGVVQMCGNGWAFAAIKADGSVVTWGEAESGGNSSAVAPLLTEGVVQVCGSCAAFAAIKADGSVVTWGSAIYGGNSSALAALLTEGVVQVCGNCYAFAAIKADGSVVTWGYRSNSRLVAPLLTKGVVQVCGTATAFAAVKADGSVVTWGDAACGGDSSAVAPLLTEGVVQVC
;
A
#
# COMPACT_ATOMS: atom_id res chain seq x y z
N MET A 1 10.62 0.13 -25.64
CA MET A 1 10.99 1.48 -26.08
C MET A 1 10.77 2.38 -24.88
N VAL A 2 11.74 3.23 -24.52
CA VAL A 2 11.56 4.20 -23.44
C VAL A 2 10.46 5.15 -23.89
N ALA A 3 9.31 5.12 -23.23
CA ALA A 3 8.22 6.01 -23.59
C ALA A 3 8.39 7.32 -22.83
N ASN A 4 8.90 8.36 -23.51
CA ASN A 4 8.56 9.72 -23.14
C ASN A 4 7.06 9.94 -23.39
N SER A 5 6.47 11.00 -22.83
CA SER A 5 5.02 11.24 -22.93
C SER A 5 4.50 11.27 -24.37
N SER A 6 5.31 11.71 -25.33
CA SER A 6 4.96 11.72 -26.76
C SER A 6 4.87 10.32 -27.39
N ALA A 7 5.65 9.34 -26.90
CA ALA A 7 5.61 7.96 -27.43
C ALA A 7 4.39 7.15 -26.92
N VAL A 8 3.78 7.54 -25.80
CA VAL A 8 2.55 6.89 -25.27
C VAL A 8 1.27 7.68 -25.56
N ALA A 9 1.37 8.89 -26.09
CA ALA A 9 0.20 9.72 -26.41
C ALA A 9 -0.82 8.98 -27.29
N ALA A 10 -0.36 8.26 -28.32
CA ALA A 10 -1.24 7.47 -29.19
C ALA A 10 -1.98 6.33 -28.47
N LEU A 11 -1.39 5.80 -27.38
CA LEU A 11 -1.95 4.70 -26.58
C LEU A 11 -2.94 5.18 -25.51
N LEU A 12 -3.02 6.48 -25.25
CA LEU A 12 -3.87 7.12 -24.24
C LEU A 12 -5.01 7.95 -24.87
N THR A 13 -5.25 7.77 -26.17
CA THR A 13 -6.20 8.60 -26.93
C THR A 13 -7.64 8.41 -26.47
N GLU A 14 -8.02 7.20 -26.03
CA GLU A 14 -9.33 6.91 -25.43
C GLU A 14 -9.23 5.75 -24.42
N GLY A 15 -10.22 5.62 -23.54
CA GLY A 15 -10.41 4.42 -22.71
C GLY A 15 -9.51 4.30 -21.50
N VAL A 16 -8.86 5.37 -21.00
CA VAL A 16 -8.15 5.31 -19.71
C VAL A 16 -9.16 5.38 -18.56
N VAL A 17 -9.11 4.43 -17.63
CA VAL A 17 -10.02 4.36 -16.47
C VAL A 17 -9.34 4.81 -15.18
N GLN A 18 -8.03 4.61 -15.05
CA GLN A 18 -7.27 4.98 -13.86
C GLN A 18 -5.82 5.29 -14.24
N VAL A 19 -5.24 6.30 -13.60
CA VAL A 19 -3.80 6.60 -13.68
C VAL A 19 -3.21 6.54 -12.27
N CYS A 20 -2.12 5.82 -12.10
CA CYS A 20 -1.33 5.82 -10.87
C CYS A 20 0.07 6.36 -11.16
N GLY A 21 0.57 7.19 -10.26
CA GLY A 21 1.94 7.70 -10.28
C GLY A 21 2.80 7.07 -9.21
N ASN A 22 4.11 7.07 -9.45
CA ASN A 22 5.12 7.07 -8.41
C ASN A 22 5.97 8.35 -8.52
N CYS A 23 7.10 8.43 -7.82
CA CYS A 23 7.93 9.63 -7.82
C CYS A 23 8.57 9.94 -9.19
N TYR A 24 8.67 8.97 -10.12
CA TYR A 24 9.47 9.09 -11.34
C TYR A 24 8.77 8.57 -12.62
N ALA A 25 7.62 7.92 -12.49
CA ALA A 25 6.90 7.26 -13.56
C ALA A 25 5.39 7.26 -13.31
N PHE A 26 4.65 6.98 -14.38
CA PHE A 26 3.20 6.79 -14.35
C PHE A 26 2.83 5.49 -15.05
N ALA A 27 1.68 4.96 -14.68
CA ALA A 27 1.02 3.88 -15.39
C ALA A 27 -0.50 4.15 -15.45
N ALA A 28 -1.11 3.74 -16.56
CA ALA A 28 -2.54 3.89 -16.79
C ALA A 28 -3.18 2.52 -17.06
N ILE A 29 -4.30 2.25 -16.41
CA ILE A 29 -5.20 1.14 -16.73
C ILE A 29 -6.19 1.64 -17.78
N LYS A 30 -6.39 0.84 -18.83
CA LYS A 30 -7.41 1.09 -19.86
C LYS A 30 -8.69 0.30 -19.60
N ALA A 31 -9.75 0.65 -20.32
CA ALA A 31 -11.08 0.06 -20.17
C ALA A 31 -11.12 -1.43 -20.56
N ASP A 32 -10.18 -1.89 -21.39
CA ASP A 32 -9.96 -3.31 -21.70
C ASP A 32 -9.13 -4.05 -20.62
N GLY A 33 -8.72 -3.35 -19.56
CA GLY A 33 -7.87 -3.88 -18.50
C GLY A 33 -6.39 -4.01 -18.89
N SER A 34 -5.97 -3.45 -20.02
CA SER A 34 -4.55 -3.35 -20.39
C SER A 34 -3.85 -2.21 -19.63
N VAL A 35 -2.53 -2.30 -19.48
CA VAL A 35 -1.73 -1.26 -18.80
C VAL A 35 -0.65 -0.69 -19.72
N VAL A 36 -0.50 0.63 -19.67
CA VAL A 36 0.59 1.37 -20.32
C VAL A 36 1.36 2.15 -19.26
N SER A 37 2.69 2.11 -19.30
CA SER A 37 3.54 2.91 -18.42
C SER A 37 4.52 3.81 -19.18
N TRP A 38 4.91 4.91 -18.55
CA TRP A 38 5.85 5.89 -19.08
C TRP A 38 6.61 6.61 -17.95
N GLY A 39 7.70 7.30 -18.30
CA GLY A 39 8.59 7.96 -17.34
C GLY A 39 9.92 7.22 -17.17
N ASP A 40 10.55 7.33 -16.00
CA ASP A 40 11.84 6.70 -15.73
C ASP A 40 11.76 5.18 -15.88
N ALA A 41 12.64 4.61 -16.71
CA ALA A 41 12.58 3.21 -17.09
C ALA A 41 12.84 2.27 -15.90
N LYS A 42 13.71 2.66 -14.96
CA LYS A 42 14.04 1.85 -13.78
C LYS A 42 12.90 1.88 -12.76
N SER A 43 12.25 3.04 -12.63
CA SER A 43 11.14 3.26 -11.70
C SER A 43 9.78 2.81 -12.26
N GLY A 44 9.75 1.92 -13.25
CA GLY A 44 8.50 1.33 -13.77
C GLY A 44 7.89 2.01 -14.99
N GLY A 45 8.53 3.05 -15.54
CA GLY A 45 8.18 3.65 -16.83
C GLY A 45 8.44 2.72 -18.04
N ASN A 46 9.08 1.57 -17.83
CA ASN A 46 9.22 0.51 -18.81
C ASN A 46 8.70 -0.83 -18.24
N SER A 47 7.51 -1.24 -18.68
CA SER A 47 6.87 -2.51 -18.28
C SER A 47 7.13 -3.67 -19.26
N ARG A 48 8.05 -3.55 -20.22
CA ARG A 48 8.23 -4.53 -21.33
C ARG A 48 8.41 -5.98 -20.86
N LEU A 49 9.10 -6.19 -19.74
CA LEU A 49 9.36 -7.53 -19.19
C LEU A 49 8.09 -8.22 -18.69
N VAL A 50 7.08 -7.46 -18.29
CA VAL A 50 5.79 -7.96 -17.79
C VAL A 50 4.63 -7.64 -18.74
N ALA A 51 4.89 -7.04 -19.90
CA ALA A 51 3.87 -6.64 -20.86
C ALA A 51 2.90 -7.76 -21.25
N PRO A 52 3.31 -9.03 -21.44
CA PRO A 52 2.38 -10.13 -21.72
C PRO A 52 1.36 -10.41 -20.61
N LEU A 53 1.64 -9.97 -19.37
CA LEU A 53 0.75 -10.13 -18.22
C LEU A 53 -0.19 -8.93 -18.02
N LEU A 54 0.05 -7.84 -18.77
CA LEU A 54 -0.62 -6.54 -18.64
C LEU A 54 -1.47 -6.19 -19.89
N THR A 55 -1.79 -7.18 -20.73
CA THR A 55 -2.59 -6.99 -21.95
C THR A 55 -4.09 -6.89 -21.67
N GLU A 56 -4.56 -7.41 -20.54
CA GLU A 56 -5.97 -7.40 -20.14
C GLU A 56 -6.14 -7.77 -18.67
N GLY A 57 -7.36 -7.55 -18.16
CA GLY A 57 -7.80 -8.07 -16.87
C GLY A 57 -7.23 -7.36 -15.64
N VAL A 58 -6.44 -6.29 -15.78
CA VAL A 58 -6.05 -5.44 -14.64
C VAL A 58 -7.24 -4.59 -14.21
N VAL A 59 -7.55 -4.63 -12.91
CA VAL A 59 -8.71 -3.92 -12.33
C VAL A 59 -8.31 -2.84 -11.33
N GLN A 60 -7.12 -2.93 -10.75
CA GLN A 60 -6.60 -1.96 -9.81
C GLN A 60 -5.07 -1.91 -9.88
N MET A 61 -4.50 -0.75 -9.56
CA MET A 61 -3.05 -0.57 -9.49
C MET A 61 -2.67 0.32 -8.32
N CYS A 62 -1.52 0.02 -7.73
CA CYS A 62 -0.90 0.80 -6.67
C CYS A 62 0.55 1.11 -7.05
N GLY A 63 0.97 2.36 -6.90
CA GLY A 63 2.37 2.77 -7.00
C GLY A 63 2.97 2.93 -5.60
N ASN A 64 4.26 2.68 -5.47
CA ASN A 64 5.06 3.18 -4.35
C ASN A 64 5.98 4.31 -4.84
N GLY A 65 7.15 4.55 -4.24
CA GLY A 65 8.11 5.56 -4.71
C GLY A 65 8.83 5.21 -6.02
N TRP A 66 9.00 3.92 -6.34
CA TRP A 66 9.87 3.46 -7.44
C TRP A 66 9.34 2.24 -8.23
N ALA A 67 8.16 1.72 -7.89
CA ALA A 67 7.60 0.52 -8.48
C ALA A 67 6.07 0.57 -8.53
N PHE A 68 5.49 -0.38 -9.24
CA PHE A 68 4.05 -0.58 -9.36
C PHE A 68 3.67 -2.03 -9.06
N ALA A 69 2.46 -2.20 -8.55
CA ALA A 69 1.78 -3.47 -8.40
C ALA A 69 0.36 -3.35 -8.98
N ALA A 70 -0.02 -4.26 -9.88
CA ALA A 70 -1.33 -4.34 -10.50
C ALA A 70 -2.06 -5.59 -10.03
N ILE A 71 -3.32 -5.44 -9.64
CA ILE A 71 -4.23 -6.54 -9.29
C ILE A 71 -5.06 -6.86 -10.52
N LYS A 72 -5.11 -8.14 -10.88
CA LYS A 72 -5.96 -8.66 -11.96
C LYS A 72 -7.31 -9.11 -11.42
N ALA A 73 -8.29 -9.25 -12.31
CA ALA A 73 -9.66 -9.66 -11.97
C ALA A 73 -9.74 -11.06 -11.32
N ASP A 74 -8.76 -11.93 -11.56
CA ASP A 74 -8.60 -13.23 -10.91
C ASP A 74 -7.96 -13.14 -9.50
N GLY A 75 -7.61 -11.93 -9.05
CA GLY A 75 -6.95 -11.68 -7.78
C GLY A 75 -5.45 -11.98 -7.79
N SER A 76 -4.83 -12.21 -8.95
CA SER A 76 -3.37 -12.31 -9.10
C SER A 76 -2.72 -10.92 -9.13
N VAL A 77 -1.42 -10.85 -8.80
CA VAL A 77 -0.66 -9.58 -8.79
C VAL A 77 0.53 -9.62 -9.75
N VAL A 78 0.68 -8.56 -10.54
CA VAL A 78 1.85 -8.32 -11.41
C VAL A 78 2.61 -7.11 -10.89
N THR A 79 3.93 -7.20 -10.74
CA THR A 79 4.78 -6.10 -10.27
C THR A 79 5.85 -5.73 -11.29
N TRP A 80 6.24 -4.46 -11.33
CA TRP A 80 7.36 -3.97 -12.14
C TRP A 80 7.95 -2.66 -11.59
N GLY A 81 9.13 -2.30 -12.06
CA GLY A 81 9.90 -1.15 -11.58
C GLY A 81 11.15 -1.57 -10.81
N GLU A 82 11.60 -0.74 -9.88
CA GLU A 82 12.86 -0.96 -9.16
C GLU A 82 12.76 -2.22 -8.29
N ALA A 83 13.66 -3.18 -8.51
CA ALA A 83 13.52 -4.53 -7.98
C ALA A 83 13.51 -4.57 -6.45
N GLU A 84 14.44 -3.85 -5.82
CA GLU A 84 14.56 -3.77 -4.35
C GLU A 84 13.40 -2.99 -3.69
N SER A 85 12.72 -2.15 -4.47
CA SER A 85 11.54 -1.42 -4.02
C SER A 85 10.23 -2.17 -4.26
N GLY A 86 10.29 -3.49 -4.51
CA GLY A 86 9.10 -4.31 -4.72
C GLY A 86 8.63 -4.42 -6.16
N GLY A 87 9.41 -3.92 -7.13
CA GLY A 87 9.22 -4.23 -8.54
C GLY A 87 9.45 -5.72 -8.86
N ASN A 88 10.22 -6.42 -8.01
CA ASN A 88 10.38 -7.87 -8.03
C ASN A 88 9.65 -8.52 -6.85
N SER A 89 8.61 -9.32 -7.13
CA SER A 89 7.83 -10.07 -6.14
C SER A 89 8.10 -11.58 -6.16
N SER A 90 9.15 -12.05 -6.83
CA SER A 90 9.39 -13.49 -7.06
C SER A 90 9.44 -14.32 -5.78
N ALA A 91 9.97 -13.77 -4.68
CA ALA A 91 10.07 -14.43 -3.38
C ALA A 91 8.69 -14.72 -2.75
N VAL A 92 7.64 -13.97 -3.13
CA VAL A 92 6.27 -14.14 -2.63
C VAL A 92 5.28 -14.50 -3.74
N ALA A 93 5.74 -14.77 -4.96
CA ALA A 93 4.90 -15.05 -6.11
C ALA A 93 3.85 -16.16 -5.88
N PRO A 94 4.16 -17.28 -5.18
CA PRO A 94 3.15 -18.30 -4.89
C PRO A 94 1.98 -17.83 -4.03
N LEU A 95 2.14 -16.74 -3.29
CA LEU A 95 1.10 -16.17 -2.43
C LEU A 95 0.23 -15.12 -3.16
N LEU A 96 0.68 -14.69 -4.34
CA LEU A 96 0.11 -13.61 -5.15
C LEU A 96 -0.56 -14.12 -6.45
N THR A 97 -0.82 -15.41 -6.55
CA THR A 97 -1.45 -16.02 -7.74
C THR A 97 -2.96 -15.85 -7.79
N GLU A 98 -3.61 -15.57 -6.66
CA GLU A 98 -5.06 -15.41 -6.56
C GLU A 98 -5.46 -14.77 -5.22
N GLY A 99 -6.70 -14.30 -5.16
CA GLY A 99 -7.35 -13.87 -3.92
C GLY A 99 -6.87 -12.55 -3.35
N VAL A 100 -5.95 -11.82 -3.99
CA VAL A 100 -5.59 -10.46 -3.59
C VAL A 100 -6.73 -9.50 -3.95
N VAL A 101 -7.18 -8.71 -2.98
CA VAL A 101 -8.29 -7.75 -3.15
C VAL A 101 -7.85 -6.30 -3.04
N GLN A 102 -6.69 -6.05 -2.42
CA GLN A 102 -6.15 -4.71 -2.27
C GLN A 102 -4.62 -4.76 -2.16
N VAL A 103 -3.95 -3.73 -2.67
CA VAL A 103 -2.52 -3.49 -2.49
C VAL A 103 -2.32 -2.05 -2.02
N CYS A 104 -1.44 -1.87 -1.04
CA CYS A 104 -1.00 -0.58 -0.52
C CYS A 104 0.53 -0.49 -0.60
N GLY A 105 1.05 0.67 -0.98
CA GLY A 105 2.48 0.96 -1.05
C GLY A 105 2.97 1.80 0.11
N SER A 106 4.21 1.56 0.55
CA SER A 106 4.99 2.54 1.32
C SER A 106 5.89 3.34 0.34
N CYS A 107 7.05 3.86 0.75
CA CYS A 107 7.99 4.39 -0.23
C CYS A 107 8.65 3.29 -1.07
N ALA A 108 9.07 2.16 -0.48
CA ALA A 108 9.84 1.13 -1.20
C ALA A 108 9.39 -0.31 -0.90
N ALA A 109 8.15 -0.48 -0.46
CA ALA A 109 7.55 -1.79 -0.22
C ALA A 109 6.07 -1.79 -0.57
N PHE A 110 5.49 -2.98 -0.57
CA PHE A 110 4.06 -3.20 -0.74
C PHE A 110 3.52 -4.15 0.32
N ALA A 111 2.24 -3.99 0.61
CA ALA A 111 1.43 -4.92 1.39
C ALA A 111 0.14 -5.22 0.61
N ALA A 112 -0.15 -6.49 0.38
CA ALA A 112 -1.38 -6.98 -0.23
C ALA A 112 -2.29 -7.58 0.83
N ILE A 113 -3.59 -7.28 0.75
CA ILE A 113 -4.64 -7.92 1.54
C ILE A 113 -5.32 -8.95 0.63
N LYS A 114 -5.47 -10.17 1.14
CA LYS A 114 -6.23 -11.23 0.47
C LYS A 114 -7.66 -11.29 0.96
N ALA A 115 -8.55 -11.93 0.20
CA ALA A 115 -9.98 -12.06 0.50
C ALA A 115 -10.25 -12.82 1.80
N ASP A 116 -9.33 -13.70 2.23
CA ASP A 116 -9.36 -14.38 3.52
C ASP A 116 -8.87 -13.50 4.70
N GLY A 117 -8.48 -12.25 4.42
CA GLY A 117 -7.95 -11.30 5.39
C GLY A 117 -6.50 -11.55 5.78
N SER A 118 -5.77 -12.41 5.05
CA SER A 118 -4.32 -12.55 5.22
C SER A 118 -3.56 -11.42 4.52
N VAL A 119 -2.33 -11.14 4.96
CA VAL A 119 -1.47 -10.09 4.39
C VAL A 119 -0.16 -10.66 3.86
N VAL A 120 0.21 -10.25 2.65
CA VAL A 120 1.50 -10.58 2.02
C VAL A 120 2.30 -9.28 1.84
N THR A 121 3.56 -9.25 2.27
CA THR A 121 4.43 -8.08 2.12
C THR A 121 5.67 -8.40 1.30
N TRP A 122 6.15 -7.45 0.51
CA TRP A 122 7.39 -7.58 -0.25
C TRP A 122 8.04 -6.21 -0.53
N GLY A 123 9.25 -6.23 -1.10
CA GLY A 123 10.08 -5.06 -1.31
C GLY A 123 11.06 -4.84 -0.16
N SER A 124 11.48 -3.60 0.05
CA SER A 124 12.54 -3.31 1.02
C SER A 124 12.10 -3.52 2.45
N ALA A 125 12.84 -4.35 3.20
CA ALA A 125 12.56 -4.64 4.60
C ALA A 125 12.55 -3.39 5.48
N ILE A 126 13.41 -2.41 5.19
CA ILE A 126 13.49 -1.12 5.92
C ILE A 126 12.19 -0.32 5.75
N TYR A 127 11.49 -0.49 4.62
CA TYR A 127 10.27 0.24 4.30
C TYR A 127 9.00 -0.59 4.54
N GLY A 128 9.09 -1.66 5.33
CA GLY A 128 7.94 -2.50 5.70
C GLY A 128 7.69 -3.70 4.77
N GLY A 129 8.62 -4.02 3.86
CA GLY A 129 8.51 -5.18 2.96
C GLY A 129 8.70 -6.54 3.63
N ASN A 130 8.94 -6.58 4.94
CA ASN A 130 9.07 -7.82 5.71
C ASN A 130 8.21 -7.76 6.98
N SER A 131 7.14 -8.54 7.00
CA SER A 131 6.24 -8.73 8.15
C SER A 131 6.39 -10.10 8.85
N SER A 132 7.44 -10.88 8.56
CA SER A 132 7.54 -12.28 9.00
C SER A 132 7.50 -12.46 10.52
N ALA A 133 8.02 -11.50 11.29
CA ALA A 133 7.95 -11.49 12.76
C ALA A 133 6.51 -11.39 13.31
N LEU A 134 5.56 -11.01 12.47
CA LEU A 134 4.14 -10.81 12.80
C LEU A 134 3.23 -11.72 11.97
N ALA A 135 3.79 -12.74 11.30
CA ALA A 135 3.03 -13.62 10.41
C ALA A 135 1.78 -14.20 11.09
N ALA A 136 1.90 -14.66 12.34
CA ALA A 136 0.77 -15.21 13.10
C ALA A 136 -0.37 -14.22 13.38
N LEU A 137 -0.13 -12.91 13.30
CA LEU A 137 -1.15 -11.88 13.49
C LEU A 137 -1.82 -11.45 12.18
N LEU A 138 -1.20 -11.80 11.05
CA LEU A 138 -1.52 -11.36 9.69
C LEU A 138 -2.01 -12.50 8.79
N THR A 139 -2.35 -13.66 9.37
CA THR A 139 -2.89 -14.82 8.63
C THR A 139 -4.37 -14.70 8.28
N GLU A 140 -5.12 -13.84 8.97
CA GLU A 140 -6.56 -13.66 8.76
C GLU A 140 -7.09 -12.39 9.43
N GLY A 141 -8.29 -11.99 9.00
CA GLY A 141 -9.09 -10.97 9.66
C GLY A 141 -8.62 -9.53 9.43
N VAL A 142 -7.59 -9.27 8.62
CA VAL A 142 -7.24 -7.92 8.19
C VAL A 142 -8.27 -7.43 7.17
N VAL A 143 -8.80 -6.23 7.39
CA VAL A 143 -9.81 -5.60 6.52
C VAL A 143 -9.28 -4.36 5.80
N GLN A 144 -8.22 -3.74 6.32
CA GLN A 144 -7.62 -2.55 5.74
C GLN A 144 -6.14 -2.48 6.09
N VAL A 145 -5.33 -1.95 5.18
CA VAL A 145 -3.93 -1.61 5.41
C VAL A 145 -3.69 -0.17 4.96
N CYS A 146 -3.02 0.60 5.81
CA CYS A 146 -2.54 1.94 5.53
C CYS A 146 -1.02 1.96 5.61
N GLY A 147 -0.36 2.47 4.57
CA GLY A 147 1.09 2.69 4.54
C GLY A 147 1.45 4.14 4.84
N ASN A 148 2.63 4.34 5.43
CA ASN A 148 3.38 5.60 5.37
C ASN A 148 4.67 5.39 4.59
N CYS A 149 5.65 6.31 4.68
CA CYS A 149 6.89 6.15 3.94
C CYS A 149 7.64 4.86 4.30
N TYR A 150 7.66 4.42 5.56
CA TYR A 150 8.55 3.36 6.07
C TYR A 150 7.84 2.16 6.69
N ALA A 151 6.53 2.24 6.87
CA ALA A 151 5.77 1.34 7.71
C ALA A 151 4.34 1.16 7.21
N PHE A 152 3.67 0.17 7.78
CA PHE A 152 2.27 -0.10 7.57
C PHE A 152 1.54 -0.31 8.89
N ALA A 153 0.24 -0.05 8.87
CA ALA A 153 -0.72 -0.37 9.92
C ALA A 153 -1.91 -1.11 9.29
N ALA A 154 -2.20 -2.30 9.79
CA ALA A 154 -3.35 -3.11 9.41
C ALA A 154 -4.44 -3.02 10.48
N ILE A 155 -5.67 -2.75 10.05
CA ILE A 155 -6.87 -2.83 10.88
C ILE A 155 -7.48 -4.21 10.70
N LYS A 156 -7.77 -4.91 11.80
CA LYS A 156 -8.47 -6.18 11.79
C LYS A 156 -9.97 -5.99 11.98
N ALA A 157 -10.77 -6.99 11.61
CA ALA A 157 -12.23 -6.97 11.71
C ALA A 157 -12.75 -6.78 13.14
N ASP A 158 -11.96 -7.15 14.16
CA ASP A 158 -12.25 -6.89 15.58
C ASP A 158 -11.90 -5.45 16.03
N GLY A 159 -11.39 -4.62 15.12
CA GLY A 159 -10.93 -3.26 15.36
C GLY A 159 -9.58 -3.18 16.06
N SER A 160 -8.82 -4.28 16.16
CA SER A 160 -7.42 -4.25 16.60
C SER A 160 -6.49 -3.79 15.48
N VAL A 161 -5.32 -3.25 15.83
CA VAL A 161 -4.32 -2.78 14.86
C VAL A 161 -3.00 -3.52 15.01
N VAL A 162 -2.44 -3.97 13.89
CA VAL A 162 -1.10 -4.55 13.79
C VAL A 162 -0.22 -3.61 12.97
N THR A 163 0.94 -3.23 13.49
CA THR A 163 1.86 -2.29 12.83
C THR A 163 3.22 -2.90 12.59
N TRP A 164 3.84 -2.63 11.43
CA TRP A 164 5.18 -3.12 11.10
C TRP A 164 5.95 -2.15 10.21
N GLY A 165 7.25 -2.41 10.04
CA GLY A 165 8.18 -1.55 9.31
C GLY A 165 9.02 -0.65 10.22
N TYR A 166 9.76 0.27 9.62
CA TYR A 166 10.68 1.12 10.36
C TYR A 166 9.94 2.31 10.98
N ARG A 167 10.28 2.66 12.23
CA ARG A 167 9.61 3.70 13.04
C ARG A 167 8.10 3.49 13.23
N SER A 168 7.59 2.29 12.95
CA SER A 168 6.19 1.91 13.19
C SER A 168 5.89 1.61 14.67
N ASN A 169 6.77 1.97 15.60
CA ASN A 169 6.73 1.47 16.97
C ASN A 169 5.49 2.01 17.70
N SER A 170 4.47 1.16 17.78
CA SER A 170 3.23 1.41 18.49
C SER A 170 3.27 0.89 19.94
N ARG A 171 4.42 0.40 20.44
CA ARG A 171 4.51 -0.27 21.76
C ARG A 171 3.95 0.56 22.92
N LEU A 172 4.15 1.87 22.89
CA LEU A 172 3.65 2.78 23.93
C LEU A 172 2.12 2.91 23.91
N VAL A 173 1.50 2.71 22.73
CA VAL A 173 0.04 2.83 22.53
C VAL A 173 -0.64 1.50 22.25
N ALA A 174 0.10 0.38 22.25
CA ALA A 174 -0.42 -0.95 21.94
C ALA A 174 -1.67 -1.34 22.77
N PRO A 175 -1.76 -1.04 24.08
CA PRO A 175 -2.97 -1.31 24.85
C PRO A 175 -4.21 -0.57 24.32
N LEU A 176 -4.01 0.60 23.72
CA LEU A 176 -5.08 1.43 23.15
C LEU A 176 -5.51 0.96 21.75
N LEU A 177 -4.73 0.10 21.09
CA LEU A 177 -4.98 -0.36 19.72
C LEU A 177 -5.52 -1.80 19.65
N THR A 178 -6.05 -2.30 20.78
CA THR A 178 -6.52 -3.70 20.90
C THR A 178 -7.92 -3.94 20.37
N LYS A 179 -8.74 -2.89 20.18
CA LYS A 179 -10.10 -2.97 19.64
C LYS A 179 -10.65 -1.58 19.29
N GLY A 180 -11.74 -1.58 18.52
CA GLY A 180 -12.57 -0.41 18.28
C GLY A 180 -11.96 0.64 17.35
N VAL A 181 -10.80 0.39 16.74
CA VAL A 181 -10.26 1.23 15.67
C VAL A 181 -11.09 0.99 14.40
N VAL A 182 -11.55 2.08 13.80
CA VAL A 182 -12.36 2.06 12.57
C VAL A 182 -11.61 2.63 11.38
N GLN A 183 -10.56 3.42 11.62
CA GLN A 183 -9.77 4.01 10.57
C GLN A 183 -8.34 4.28 11.04
N VAL A 184 -7.39 4.16 10.13
CA VAL A 184 -5.99 4.57 10.32
C VAL A 184 -5.55 5.39 9.10
N CYS A 185 -4.90 6.51 9.34
CA CYS A 185 -4.14 7.24 8.31
C CYS A 185 -2.67 7.38 8.75
N GLY A 186 -1.80 7.64 7.77
CA GLY A 186 -0.37 7.84 7.99
C GLY A 186 0.08 9.19 7.46
N THR A 187 0.97 9.85 8.19
CA THR A 187 1.80 10.94 7.62
C THR A 187 3.04 10.33 6.97
N ALA A 188 4.15 11.06 6.82
CA ALA A 188 5.39 10.46 6.31
C ALA A 188 5.94 9.35 7.24
N THR A 189 5.88 9.55 8.56
CA THR A 189 6.55 8.68 9.55
C THR A 189 5.73 8.46 10.83
N ALA A 190 4.48 8.93 10.88
CA ALA A 190 3.56 8.73 11.98
C ALA A 190 2.22 8.17 11.49
N PHE A 191 1.39 7.76 12.44
CA PHE A 191 0.03 7.28 12.20
C PHE A 191 -0.94 7.91 13.20
N ALA A 192 -2.19 8.02 12.78
CA ALA A 192 -3.33 8.34 13.64
C ALA A 192 -4.43 7.29 13.41
N ALA A 193 -5.00 6.78 14.49
CA ALA A 193 -6.14 5.87 14.49
C ALA A 193 -7.36 6.57 15.08
N VAL A 194 -8.49 6.51 14.38
CA VAL A 194 -9.80 6.90 14.92
C VAL A 194 -10.52 5.67 15.42
N LYS A 195 -11.07 5.77 16.62
CA LYS A 195 -11.89 4.74 17.22
C LYS A 195 -13.38 5.00 17.00
N ALA A 196 -14.20 3.95 17.15
CA ALA A 196 -15.64 4.01 17.01
C ALA A 196 -16.32 4.98 18.00
N ASP A 197 -15.68 5.26 19.14
CA ASP A 197 -16.10 6.26 20.13
C ASP A 197 -15.69 7.71 19.75
N GLY A 198 -15.02 7.88 18.62
CA GLY A 198 -14.53 9.16 18.13
C GLY A 198 -13.24 9.64 18.80
N SER A 199 -12.61 8.83 19.66
CA SER A 199 -11.29 9.15 20.20
C SER A 199 -10.17 8.86 19.19
N VAL A 200 -9.05 9.55 19.33
CA VAL A 200 -7.88 9.40 18.44
C VAL A 200 -6.66 8.93 19.22
N VAL A 201 -5.91 8.00 18.63
CA VAL A 201 -4.61 7.53 19.11
C VAL A 201 -3.55 7.82 18.05
N THR A 202 -2.48 8.53 18.40
CA THR A 202 -1.34 8.77 17.49
C THR A 202 -0.10 8.02 17.95
N TRP A 203 0.76 7.64 16.99
CA TRP A 203 2.08 7.06 17.29
C TRP A 203 3.04 7.26 16.12
N GLY A 204 4.32 6.96 16.36
CA GLY A 204 5.40 7.14 15.39
C GLY A 204 6.24 8.38 15.70
N ASP A 205 6.77 9.03 14.66
CA ASP A 205 7.66 10.18 14.85
C ASP A 205 6.90 11.41 15.38
N ALA A 206 7.34 11.93 16.53
CA ALA A 206 6.70 13.07 17.18
C ALA A 206 6.66 14.32 16.29
N ALA A 207 7.72 14.58 15.52
CA ALA A 207 7.80 15.75 14.63
C ALA A 207 6.89 15.63 13.40
N CYS A 208 6.35 14.44 13.13
CA CYS A 208 5.45 14.17 12.02
C CYS A 208 4.02 13.82 12.47
N GLY A 209 3.65 14.20 13.70
CA GLY A 209 2.28 14.02 14.22
C GLY A 209 2.10 12.78 15.11
N GLY A 210 3.18 12.08 15.48
CA GLY A 210 3.12 10.95 16.40
C GLY A 210 2.81 11.35 17.85
N ASP A 211 3.10 12.60 18.24
CA ASP A 211 2.80 13.16 19.56
C ASP A 211 1.63 14.15 19.46
N SER A 212 0.46 13.73 19.94
CA SER A 212 -0.74 14.56 20.02
C SER A 212 -1.02 15.11 21.42
N SER A 213 -0.06 15.04 22.36
CA SER A 213 -0.27 15.39 23.78
C SER A 213 -0.81 16.81 23.97
N ALA A 214 -0.34 17.77 23.17
CA ALA A 214 -0.79 19.16 23.21
C ALA A 214 -2.28 19.36 22.87
N VAL A 215 -2.88 18.43 22.11
CA VAL A 215 -4.28 18.47 21.67
C VAL A 215 -5.09 17.28 22.17
N ALA A 216 -4.51 16.42 23.02
CA ALA A 216 -5.15 15.21 23.52
C ALA A 216 -6.55 15.46 24.16
N PRO A 217 -6.78 16.55 24.92
CA PRO A 217 -8.11 16.85 25.47
C PRO A 217 -9.19 17.12 24.40
N LEU A 218 -8.80 17.46 23.16
CA LEU A 218 -9.70 17.72 22.04
C LEU A 218 -9.96 16.47 21.18
N LEU A 219 -9.24 15.38 21.45
CA LEU A 219 -9.24 14.14 20.66
C LEU A 219 -9.89 12.97 21.41
N THR A 220 -10.75 13.27 22.39
CA THR A 220 -11.41 12.25 23.23
C THR A 220 -12.73 11.76 22.65
N GLU A 221 -13.38 12.52 21.76
CA GLU A 221 -14.64 12.16 21.12
C GLU A 221 -14.89 13.03 19.87
N GLY A 222 -15.91 12.68 19.07
CA GLY A 222 -16.41 13.51 17.98
C GLY A 222 -15.57 13.51 16.69
N VAL A 223 -14.42 12.86 16.66
CA VAL A 223 -13.64 12.67 15.43
C VAL A 223 -14.26 11.54 14.61
N VAL A 224 -14.72 11.86 13.40
CA VAL A 224 -15.38 10.88 12.50
C VAL A 224 -14.46 10.32 11.43
N GLN A 225 -13.33 10.99 11.16
CA GLN A 225 -12.39 10.57 10.12
C GLN A 225 -10.99 11.13 10.35
N VAL A 226 -9.97 10.40 9.92
CA VAL A 226 -8.58 10.85 9.72
C VAL A 226 -8.17 10.61 8.27
N CYS A 227 -7.46 11.55 7.65
CA CYS A 227 -7.03 11.48 6.25
C CYS A 227 -5.51 11.57 6.13
#